data_AF-S5FUN7-F1
#
_entry.id   AF-S5FUN7-F1
#
_cell.length_a   1.000
_cell.length_b   1.000
_cell.length_c   1.000
_cell.angle_alpha   90.00
_cell.angle_beta   90.00
_cell.angle_gamma   90.00
#
_symmetry.space_group_name_H-M   'P 1'
#
loop_
_entity.id
_entity.type
_entity.pdbx_description
1 polymer ?
#
loop_
_entity_poly.entity_id
_entity_poly.type
_entity_poly.pdbx_seq_one_letter_code
_entity_poly.pdbx_strand_id
1 'polypeptide(L)'
;MRATVIAVLTTIITTYGAQAEESTVDQAAAAATEACKAVWFFRSLADNIEADLSTSESVLTTADAATAKLQVSYHAEKSLSRKMAYSLLLAVVTDRANEAREQATQVRETHRKAIAVLRAYAANLELADRLHKRTGPTGQTPTKDTAVANIAVGAADSCKTENEEWTASEARCADPTTAEPKLSKNKITTQGITKLPISDKSYTTKLIQSTYAFGKGAASSATTTTKGNLFCSDSYSYNSGTIGGTNALGAITKPKPGQNKVTAKSIFKGEQSKTCDELTNADDPETKEEKMILSTVCQLTKAPLPQAINLNEIKTSSFKEGGEHASYTLVAMKGQGLLPATATEIDKAKAEEFVNALFGKKDSAVYDDFIKQLENKRLSINSKDKEEIETAEKIVKENKIGIAIAFFAGQASKAEATKSSGEQAAVDPSKKSDSQDKTEEKKVGDKTAKPVCSSIQNQTDCEAVTGTPPTGKAKVCGWIEGKCQDSSFLLNKQFALSMVSAAFVALLF
;
A
#
# COMPACT_ATOMS: atom_id res chain seq x y z
N MET A 1 -24.88 25.46 47.41
CA MET A 1 -24.39 24.11 47.78
C MET A 1 -25.53 23.10 47.62
N ARG A 2 -25.51 22.33 46.54
CA ARG A 2 -26.21 21.04 46.41
C ARG A 2 -25.27 20.13 45.66
N ALA A 3 -24.85 19.06 46.34
CA ALA A 3 -23.80 18.15 45.92
C ALA A 3 -24.31 17.19 44.84
N THR A 4 -23.52 17.08 43.78
CA THR A 4 -23.71 16.13 42.68
C THR A 4 -23.24 14.74 43.13
N VAL A 5 -24.14 13.76 43.01
CA VAL A 5 -23.87 12.35 43.29
C VAL A 5 -22.94 11.80 42.21
N ILE A 6 -21.74 11.36 42.61
CA ILE A 6 -20.82 10.57 41.78
C ILE A 6 -21.18 9.10 42.02
N ALA A 7 -21.74 8.44 41.01
CA ALA A 7 -21.90 7.00 40.99
C ALA A 7 -20.54 6.35 40.71
N VAL A 8 -19.91 5.81 41.76
CA VAL A 8 -18.72 4.97 41.64
C VAL A 8 -19.18 3.58 41.18
N LEU A 9 -18.81 3.21 39.96
CA LEU A 9 -19.00 1.87 39.42
C LEU A 9 -17.99 0.92 40.09
N THR A 10 -18.40 0.25 41.16
CA THR A 10 -17.62 -0.83 41.79
C THR A 10 -17.74 -2.09 40.94
N THR A 11 -16.72 -2.36 40.13
CA THR A 11 -16.54 -3.64 39.43
C THR A 11 -16.25 -4.74 40.46
N ILE A 12 -17.23 -5.61 40.67
CA ILE A 12 -17.05 -6.89 41.36
C ILE A 12 -16.20 -7.77 40.44
N ILE A 13 -14.95 -8.02 40.84
CA ILE A 13 -14.05 -8.98 40.21
C ILE A 13 -14.52 -10.37 40.63
N THR A 14 -15.45 -10.96 39.88
CA THR A 14 -15.64 -12.42 39.87
C THR A 14 -14.53 -13.02 39.03
N THR A 15 -13.56 -13.65 39.69
CA THR A 15 -12.52 -14.48 39.07
C THR A 15 -13.15 -15.76 38.49
N TYR A 16 -13.81 -15.63 37.35
CA TYR A 16 -13.88 -16.71 36.36
C TYR A 16 -12.63 -16.58 35.50
N GLY A 17 -11.85 -17.66 35.39
CA GLY A 17 -10.70 -17.70 34.51
C GLY A 17 -11.13 -17.29 33.11
N ALA A 18 -10.69 -16.11 32.67
CA ALA A 18 -10.87 -15.66 31.30
C ALA A 18 -10.04 -16.58 30.42
N GLN A 19 -10.63 -17.67 29.91
CA GLN A 19 -10.16 -18.24 28.67
C GLN A 19 -10.32 -17.13 27.64
N ALA A 20 -9.20 -16.60 27.14
CA ALA A 20 -9.22 -15.66 26.04
C ALA A 20 -10.04 -16.29 24.91
N GLU A 21 -11.09 -15.60 24.48
CA GLU A 21 -11.95 -16.08 23.40
C GLU A 21 -11.08 -16.25 22.14
N GLU A 22 -11.05 -17.47 21.60
CA GLU A 22 -10.23 -17.79 20.43
C GLU A 22 -10.68 -16.93 19.23
N SER A 23 -9.72 -16.36 18.49
CA SER A 23 -10.03 -15.46 17.38
C SER A 23 -10.86 -16.18 16.30
N THR A 24 -11.65 -15.43 15.54
CA THR A 24 -12.51 -16.00 14.49
C THR A 24 -11.72 -16.76 13.42
N VAL A 25 -10.50 -16.30 13.11
CA VAL A 25 -9.59 -16.98 12.18
C VAL A 25 -8.99 -18.26 12.78
N ASP A 26 -8.65 -18.28 14.07
CA ASP A 26 -8.14 -19.49 14.72
C ASP A 26 -9.23 -20.56 14.85
N GLN A 27 -10.48 -20.15 15.08
CA GLN A 27 -11.65 -21.05 15.00
C GLN A 27 -11.83 -21.63 13.59
N ALA A 28 -11.58 -20.84 12.54
CA ALA A 28 -11.60 -21.31 11.16
C ALA A 28 -10.46 -22.29 10.88
N ALA A 29 -9.26 -22.04 11.40
CA ALA A 29 -8.13 -22.97 11.33
C ALA A 29 -8.43 -24.30 12.03
N ALA A 30 -9.08 -24.26 13.22
CA ALA A 30 -9.49 -25.46 13.94
C ALA A 30 -10.59 -26.27 13.20
N ALA A 31 -11.46 -25.60 12.45
CA ALA A 31 -12.52 -26.23 11.66
C ALA A 31 -12.02 -26.89 10.36
N ALA A 32 -10.85 -26.48 9.86
CA ALA A 32 -10.23 -27.03 8.66
C ALA A 32 -9.50 -28.36 8.93
N THR A 33 -10.24 -29.39 9.33
CA THR A 33 -9.71 -30.70 9.75
C THR A 33 -9.35 -31.65 8.61
N GLU A 34 -9.61 -31.27 7.36
CA GLU A 34 -9.38 -32.06 6.14
C GLU A 34 -8.68 -31.23 5.06
N ALA A 35 -7.92 -31.89 4.19
CA ALA A 35 -7.14 -31.29 3.09
C ALA A 35 -7.93 -30.25 2.31
N CYS A 36 -9.12 -30.56 1.81
CA CYS A 36 -9.87 -29.58 1.01
C CYS A 36 -10.35 -28.37 1.82
N LYS A 37 -10.67 -28.55 3.12
CA LYS A 37 -10.99 -27.41 4.00
C LYS A 37 -9.76 -26.56 4.27
N ALA A 38 -8.59 -27.19 4.43
CA ALA A 38 -7.32 -26.49 4.60
C ALA A 38 -6.89 -25.76 3.31
N VAL A 39 -7.05 -26.37 2.14
CA VAL A 39 -6.86 -25.71 0.82
C VAL A 39 -7.74 -24.47 0.72
N TRP A 40 -9.02 -24.57 1.10
CA TRP A 40 -9.92 -23.43 1.15
C TRP A 40 -9.44 -22.34 2.12
N PHE A 41 -9.00 -22.73 3.32
CA PHE A 41 -8.45 -21.81 4.32
C PHE A 41 -7.24 -21.04 3.77
N PHE A 42 -6.23 -21.73 3.23
CA PHE A 42 -5.01 -21.09 2.74
C PHE A 42 -5.25 -20.19 1.54
N ARG A 43 -6.14 -20.59 0.61
CA ARG A 43 -6.55 -19.74 -0.51
C ARG A 43 -7.27 -18.49 -0.02
N SER A 44 -8.22 -18.63 0.90
CA SER A 44 -8.97 -17.51 1.46
C SER A 44 -8.08 -16.55 2.25
N LEU A 45 -7.10 -17.08 3.00
CA LEU A 45 -6.11 -16.26 3.69
C LEU A 45 -5.25 -15.50 2.68
N ALA A 46 -4.75 -16.16 1.63
CA ALA A 46 -3.98 -15.51 0.57
C ALA A 46 -4.78 -14.42 -0.16
N ASP A 47 -6.06 -14.65 -0.45
CA ASP A 47 -6.95 -13.64 -1.06
C ASP A 47 -7.11 -12.40 -0.14
N ASN A 48 -7.25 -12.60 1.18
CA ASN A 48 -7.32 -11.49 2.14
C ASN A 48 -5.99 -10.72 2.22
N ILE A 49 -4.85 -11.41 2.17
CA ILE A 49 -3.52 -10.77 2.13
C ILE A 49 -3.33 -9.95 0.84
N GLU A 50 -3.91 -10.39 -0.29
CA GLU A 50 -3.94 -9.58 -1.52
C GLU A 50 -4.83 -8.35 -1.38
N ALA A 51 -5.96 -8.44 -0.68
CA ALA A 51 -6.79 -7.28 -0.37
C ALA A 51 -6.07 -6.27 0.55
N ASP A 52 -5.27 -6.75 1.51
CA ASP A 52 -4.40 -5.92 2.35
C ASP A 52 -3.36 -5.16 1.50
N LEU A 53 -2.76 -5.82 0.50
CA LEU A 53 -1.85 -5.17 -0.47
C LEU A 53 -2.55 -4.09 -1.31
N SER A 54 -3.75 -4.37 -1.81
CA SER A 54 -4.53 -3.39 -2.56
C SER A 54 -4.91 -2.18 -1.70
N THR A 55 -5.24 -2.42 -0.43
CA THR A 55 -5.51 -1.37 0.56
C THR A 55 -4.27 -0.50 0.78
N SER A 56 -3.09 -1.11 0.93
CA SER A 56 -1.80 -0.42 1.05
C SER A 56 -1.53 0.50 -0.15
N GLU A 57 -1.78 0.05 -1.39
CA GLU A 57 -1.65 0.88 -2.61
C GLU A 57 -2.65 2.05 -2.64
N SER A 58 -3.88 1.83 -2.18
CA SER A 58 -4.89 2.88 -2.05
C SER A 58 -4.49 3.94 -1.03
N VAL A 59 -3.90 3.53 0.10
CA VAL A 59 -3.36 4.46 1.11
C VAL A 59 -2.25 5.33 0.53
N LEU A 60 -1.31 4.75 -0.22
CA LEU A 60 -0.25 5.54 -0.88
C LEU A 60 -0.81 6.55 -1.87
N THR A 61 -1.76 6.13 -2.70
CA THR A 61 -2.42 7.02 -3.67
C THR A 61 -3.11 8.19 -2.97
N THR A 62 -3.77 7.92 -1.86
CA THR A 62 -4.45 8.95 -1.04
C THR A 62 -3.44 9.89 -0.38
N ALA A 63 -2.31 9.35 0.12
CA ALA A 63 -1.23 10.13 0.71
C ALA A 63 -0.55 11.07 -0.30
N ASP A 64 -0.29 10.59 -1.52
CA ASP A 64 0.27 11.39 -2.61
C ASP A 64 -0.71 12.52 -3.00
N ALA A 65 -2.00 12.20 -3.13
CA ALA A 65 -3.03 13.19 -3.44
C ALA A 65 -3.15 14.25 -2.34
N ALA A 66 -3.14 13.86 -1.07
CA ALA A 66 -3.18 14.79 0.07
C ALA A 66 -1.96 15.73 0.08
N THR A 67 -0.76 15.17 -0.13
CA THR A 67 0.50 15.94 -0.23
C THR A 67 0.42 16.94 -1.36
N ALA A 68 -0.01 16.52 -2.56
CA ALA A 68 -0.08 17.37 -3.73
C ALA A 68 -1.11 18.51 -3.58
N LYS A 69 -2.30 18.24 -3.02
CA LYS A 69 -3.33 19.26 -2.74
C LYS A 69 -2.79 20.36 -1.82
N LEU A 70 -2.09 19.98 -0.74
CA LEU A 70 -1.48 20.92 0.21
C LEU A 70 -0.31 21.68 -0.41
N GLN A 71 0.52 21.02 -1.20
CA GLN A 71 1.65 21.65 -1.88
C GLN A 71 1.18 22.75 -2.87
N VAL A 72 0.20 22.44 -3.73
CA VAL A 72 -0.38 23.43 -4.65
C VAL A 72 -0.98 24.61 -3.86
N SER A 73 -1.68 24.34 -2.76
CA SER A 73 -2.29 25.37 -1.92
C SER A 73 -1.26 26.25 -1.22
N TYR A 74 -0.16 25.67 -0.74
CA TYR A 74 0.99 26.38 -0.18
C TYR A 74 1.60 27.35 -1.20
N HIS A 75 1.84 26.90 -2.43
CA HIS A 75 2.43 27.75 -3.46
C HIS A 75 1.46 28.85 -3.91
N ALA A 76 0.16 28.56 -4.01
CA ALA A 76 -0.86 29.51 -4.41
C ALA A 76 -1.19 30.56 -3.35
N GLU A 77 -0.84 30.33 -2.08
CA GLU A 77 -1.19 31.22 -0.99
C GLU A 77 -0.33 32.49 -0.95
N LYS A 78 -1.02 33.64 -0.87
CA LYS A 78 -0.39 34.97 -0.90
C LYS A 78 -0.18 35.51 0.51
N SER A 79 -1.05 35.14 1.46
CA SER A 79 -0.89 35.54 2.85
C SER A 79 0.25 34.75 3.50
N LEU A 80 1.21 35.46 4.10
CA LEU A 80 2.34 34.81 4.78
C LEU A 80 1.88 33.91 5.93
N SER A 81 0.89 34.33 6.73
CA SER A 81 0.37 33.52 7.83
C SER A 81 -0.33 32.25 7.33
N ARG A 82 -1.20 32.36 6.32
CA ARG A 82 -1.86 31.19 5.73
C ARG A 82 -0.86 30.28 5.01
N LYS A 83 0.17 30.85 4.38
CA LYS A 83 1.25 30.08 3.74
C LYS A 83 2.04 29.29 4.78
N MET A 84 2.32 29.88 5.95
CA MET A 84 2.94 29.18 7.08
C MET A 84 2.03 28.07 7.64
N ALA A 85 0.73 28.32 7.77
CA ALA A 85 -0.23 27.29 8.18
C ALA A 85 -0.26 26.11 7.19
N TYR A 86 -0.32 26.37 5.87
CA TYR A 86 -0.19 25.31 4.87
C TYR A 86 1.16 24.60 4.93
N SER A 87 2.25 25.28 5.27
CA SER A 87 3.57 24.65 5.40
C SER A 87 3.62 23.65 6.57
N LEU A 88 2.97 23.97 7.70
CA LEU A 88 2.86 23.04 8.84
C LEU A 88 2.02 21.82 8.49
N LEU A 89 0.87 22.02 7.81
CA LEU A 89 0.04 20.90 7.34
C LEU A 89 0.78 20.04 6.32
N LEU A 90 1.52 20.66 5.39
CA LEU A 90 2.32 19.95 4.40
C LEU A 90 3.44 19.15 5.06
N ALA A 91 4.09 19.65 6.11
CA ALA A 91 5.10 18.92 6.87
C ALA A 91 4.52 17.66 7.51
N VAL A 92 3.39 17.77 8.22
CA VAL A 92 2.69 16.62 8.82
C VAL A 92 2.36 15.55 7.78
N VAL A 93 1.77 15.96 6.66
CA VAL A 93 1.33 15.03 5.62
C VAL A 93 2.51 14.43 4.87
N THR A 94 3.60 15.18 4.67
CA THR A 94 4.81 14.67 4.04
C THR A 94 5.45 13.57 4.88
N ASP A 95 5.58 13.76 6.19
CA ASP A 95 6.15 12.75 7.08
C ASP A 95 5.27 11.52 7.19
N ARG A 96 3.94 11.70 7.36
CA ARG A 96 2.98 10.59 7.33
C ARG A 96 3.00 9.83 6.00
N ALA A 97 3.16 10.53 4.88
CA ALA A 97 3.27 9.90 3.57
C ALA A 97 4.59 9.12 3.41
N ASN A 98 5.70 9.64 3.96
CA ASN A 98 6.98 8.94 3.99
C ASN A 98 6.91 7.68 4.86
N GLU A 99 6.32 7.77 6.05
CA GLU A 99 6.09 6.62 6.93
C GLU A 99 5.20 5.57 6.25
N ALA A 100 4.11 6.00 5.59
CA ALA A 100 3.25 5.10 4.83
C ALA A 100 4.01 4.40 3.68
N ARG A 101 4.92 5.10 2.98
CA ARG A 101 5.76 4.52 1.92
C ARG A 101 6.77 3.50 2.45
N GLU A 102 7.38 3.78 3.60
CA GLU A 102 8.29 2.84 4.27
C GLU A 102 7.54 1.57 4.69
N GLN A 103 6.40 1.73 5.38
CA GLN A 103 5.52 0.63 5.77
C GLN A 103 5.04 -0.17 4.56
N ALA A 104 4.62 0.50 3.47
CA ALA A 104 4.15 -0.16 2.26
C ALA A 104 5.25 -0.98 1.56
N THR A 105 6.51 -0.55 1.63
CA THR A 105 7.64 -1.29 1.08
C THR A 105 7.87 -2.58 1.86
N GLN A 106 7.87 -2.51 3.20
CA GLN A 106 7.98 -3.69 4.06
C GLN A 106 6.80 -4.65 3.85
N VAL A 107 5.58 -4.11 3.84
CA VAL A 107 4.34 -4.85 3.60
C VAL A 107 4.39 -5.59 2.27
N ARG A 108 4.81 -4.93 1.18
CA ARG A 108 4.88 -5.54 -0.16
C ARG A 108 5.72 -6.81 -0.18
N GLU A 109 6.92 -6.77 0.39
CA GLU A 109 7.83 -7.92 0.40
C GLU A 109 7.28 -9.07 1.27
N THR A 110 6.86 -8.76 2.51
CA THR A 110 6.36 -9.78 3.44
C THR A 110 5.06 -10.41 2.96
N HIS A 111 4.11 -9.62 2.45
CA HIS A 111 2.81 -10.11 1.98
C HIS A 111 2.93 -10.94 0.71
N ARG A 112 3.74 -10.51 -0.27
CA ARG A 112 3.98 -11.30 -1.50
C ARG A 112 4.59 -12.67 -1.19
N LYS A 113 5.56 -12.70 -0.27
CA LYS A 113 6.14 -13.97 0.19
C LYS A 113 5.09 -14.86 0.84
N ALA A 114 4.24 -14.30 1.71
CA ALA A 114 3.15 -15.03 2.34
C ALA A 114 2.16 -15.60 1.32
N ILE A 115 1.68 -14.78 0.37
CA ILE A 115 0.78 -15.22 -0.70
C ILE A 115 1.39 -16.39 -1.49
N ALA A 116 2.66 -16.28 -1.90
CA ALA A 116 3.34 -17.30 -2.66
C ALA A 116 3.44 -18.63 -1.88
N VAL A 117 3.86 -18.57 -0.61
CA VAL A 117 3.99 -19.76 0.25
C VAL A 117 2.63 -20.42 0.52
N LEU A 118 1.60 -19.63 0.84
CA LEU A 118 0.26 -20.15 1.13
C LEU A 118 -0.37 -20.78 -0.11
N ARG A 119 -0.23 -20.16 -1.28
CA ARG A 119 -0.74 -20.72 -2.55
C ARG A 119 0.00 -21.97 -2.98
N ALA A 120 1.33 -22.00 -2.83
CA ALA A 120 2.13 -23.19 -3.11
C ALA A 120 1.72 -24.36 -2.21
N TYR A 121 1.55 -24.11 -0.90
CA TYR A 121 1.12 -25.15 0.03
C TYR A 121 -0.31 -25.64 -0.28
N ALA A 122 -1.24 -24.73 -0.58
CA ALA A 122 -2.59 -25.11 -0.98
C ALA A 122 -2.59 -25.97 -2.26
N ALA A 123 -1.74 -25.65 -3.25
CA ALA A 123 -1.61 -26.44 -4.47
C ALA A 123 -1.01 -27.83 -4.20
N ASN A 124 0.02 -27.92 -3.36
CA ASN A 124 0.61 -29.20 -2.94
C ASN A 124 -0.42 -30.08 -2.24
N LEU A 125 -1.22 -29.50 -1.34
CA LEU A 125 -2.24 -30.22 -0.58
C LEU A 125 -3.41 -30.68 -1.47
N GLU A 126 -3.83 -29.86 -2.44
CA GLU A 126 -4.84 -30.27 -3.43
C GLU A 126 -4.34 -31.39 -4.35
N LEU A 127 -3.08 -31.33 -4.77
CA LEU A 127 -2.47 -32.43 -5.55
C LEU A 127 -2.41 -33.72 -4.74
N ALA A 128 -1.99 -33.64 -3.48
CA ALA A 128 -1.96 -34.79 -2.57
C ALA A 128 -3.35 -35.42 -2.42
N ASP A 129 -4.39 -34.59 -2.19
CA ASP A 129 -5.77 -35.07 -2.10
C ASP A 129 -6.23 -35.79 -3.37
N ARG A 130 -5.90 -35.26 -4.54
CA ARG A 130 -6.21 -35.89 -5.84
C ARG A 130 -5.50 -37.23 -6.04
N LEU A 131 -4.25 -37.35 -5.60
CA LEU A 131 -3.47 -38.60 -5.70
C LEU A 131 -3.93 -39.65 -4.69
N HIS A 132 -4.36 -39.25 -3.48
CA HIS A 132 -4.97 -40.16 -2.51
C HIS A 132 -6.33 -40.69 -2.97
N LYS A 133 -7.06 -39.89 -3.76
CA LYS A 133 -8.33 -40.25 -4.40
C LYS A 133 -8.18 -40.80 -5.83
N ARG A 134 -6.96 -41.17 -6.24
CA ARG A 134 -6.72 -41.76 -7.56
C ARG A 134 -7.59 -43.00 -7.78
N THR A 135 -7.86 -43.33 -9.03
CA THR A 135 -8.62 -44.51 -9.41
C THR A 135 -7.72 -45.58 -10.01
N GLY A 136 -8.18 -46.82 -9.85
CA GLY A 136 -7.48 -48.05 -10.23
C GLY A 136 -7.00 -48.05 -11.68
N PRO A 137 -5.97 -48.85 -11.96
CA PRO A 137 -5.35 -48.83 -13.27
C PRO A 137 -6.26 -49.43 -14.34
N THR A 138 -6.33 -48.76 -15.49
CA THR A 138 -7.12 -49.20 -16.65
C THR A 138 -6.22 -49.86 -17.70
N GLY A 139 -6.72 -50.88 -18.40
CA GLY A 139 -6.10 -51.36 -19.64
C GLY A 139 -4.93 -52.35 -19.50
N GLN A 140 -4.72 -52.96 -18.33
CA GLN A 140 -3.66 -53.95 -18.12
C GLN A 140 -3.93 -55.28 -18.83
N THR A 141 -2.87 -56.00 -19.22
CA THR A 141 -2.96 -57.38 -19.73
C THR A 141 -2.09 -58.27 -18.85
N PRO A 142 -2.66 -59.07 -17.94
CA PRO A 142 -1.90 -59.95 -17.07
C PRO A 142 -1.30 -61.11 -17.87
N THR A 143 -0.01 -61.38 -17.68
CA THR A 143 0.72 -62.44 -18.36
C THR A 143 1.19 -63.51 -17.36
N LYS A 144 1.05 -64.78 -17.73
CA LYS A 144 1.63 -65.90 -16.99
C LYS A 144 3.14 -65.83 -17.15
N ASP A 145 3.85 -66.02 -16.06
CA ASP A 145 5.30 -66.10 -16.02
C ASP A 145 5.70 -67.22 -15.04
N THR A 146 6.99 -67.48 -14.89
CA THR A 146 7.53 -68.48 -13.95
C THR A 146 8.44 -67.77 -12.94
N ALA A 147 9.72 -68.13 -12.87
CA ALA A 147 10.68 -67.43 -12.05
C ALA A 147 10.99 -66.04 -12.63
N VAL A 148 10.50 -64.99 -11.98
CA VAL A 148 10.85 -63.61 -12.33
C VAL A 148 12.12 -63.23 -11.59
N ALA A 149 13.20 -62.94 -12.32
CA ALA A 149 14.49 -62.58 -11.73
C ALA A 149 14.33 -61.42 -10.72
N ASN A 150 14.90 -61.58 -9.53
CA ASN A 150 14.87 -60.62 -8.40
C ASN A 150 13.49 -60.25 -7.85
N ILE A 151 12.39 -60.83 -8.36
CA ILE A 151 11.01 -60.54 -7.93
C ILE A 151 10.33 -61.81 -7.39
N ALA A 152 10.43 -62.92 -8.12
CA ALA A 152 9.79 -64.20 -7.80
C ALA A 152 10.71 -65.39 -8.16
N VAL A 153 11.95 -65.38 -7.69
CA VAL A 153 13.05 -66.27 -8.14
C VAL A 153 12.79 -67.77 -7.91
N GLY A 154 11.88 -68.15 -7.00
CA GLY A 154 11.50 -69.53 -6.71
C GLY A 154 10.06 -69.89 -7.05
N ALA A 155 9.32 -69.02 -7.76
CA ALA A 155 7.93 -69.28 -8.11
C ALA A 155 7.85 -70.28 -9.29
N ALA A 156 7.14 -71.40 -9.09
CA ALA A 156 6.84 -72.35 -10.15
C ALA A 156 5.90 -71.75 -11.21
N ASP A 157 4.99 -70.88 -10.77
CA ASP A 157 4.09 -70.11 -11.61
C ASP A 157 3.92 -68.71 -11.00
N SER A 158 3.88 -67.68 -11.84
CA SER A 158 3.61 -66.30 -11.44
C SER A 158 2.65 -65.63 -12.43
N CYS A 159 1.98 -64.57 -11.95
CA CYS A 159 1.16 -63.71 -12.78
C CYS A 159 1.74 -62.30 -12.73
N LYS A 160 2.10 -61.78 -13.90
CA LYS A 160 2.78 -60.51 -14.07
C LYS A 160 1.82 -59.48 -14.65
N THR A 161 1.74 -58.31 -14.03
CA THR A 161 1.10 -57.12 -14.59
C THR A 161 2.17 -56.04 -14.79
N GLU A 162 2.25 -55.47 -16.00
CA GLU A 162 3.19 -54.39 -16.33
C GLU A 162 2.45 -53.14 -16.76
N ASN A 163 3.12 -51.99 -16.62
CA ASN A 163 2.61 -50.68 -17.06
C ASN A 163 1.28 -50.28 -16.39
N GLU A 164 1.18 -50.43 -15.07
CA GLU A 164 0.01 -49.97 -14.33
C GLU A 164 -0.08 -48.44 -14.34
N GLU A 165 -1.03 -47.89 -15.10
CA GLU A 165 -1.30 -46.45 -15.11
C GLU A 165 -2.40 -46.09 -14.13
N TRP A 166 -2.15 -45.15 -13.22
CA TRP A 166 -3.12 -44.70 -12.23
C TRP A 166 -3.60 -43.28 -12.54
N THR A 167 -4.91 -43.07 -12.56
CA THR A 167 -5.49 -41.75 -12.84
C THR A 167 -5.78 -41.01 -11.54
N ALA A 168 -5.14 -39.87 -11.32
CA ALA A 168 -5.46 -38.98 -10.21
C ALA A 168 -6.91 -38.47 -10.33
N SER A 169 -7.58 -38.22 -9.21
CA SER A 169 -8.94 -37.64 -9.24
C SER A 169 -8.95 -36.28 -9.95
N GLU A 170 -9.99 -36.00 -10.72
CA GLU A 170 -10.24 -34.67 -11.31
C GLU A 170 -11.02 -33.74 -10.38
N ALA A 171 -11.60 -34.28 -9.30
CA ALA A 171 -12.38 -33.51 -8.35
C ALA A 171 -11.51 -32.44 -7.68
N ARG A 172 -11.92 -31.18 -7.83
CA ARG A 172 -11.32 -30.04 -7.14
C ARG A 172 -11.96 -29.85 -5.77
N CYS A 173 -11.24 -29.18 -4.87
CA CYS A 173 -11.79 -28.82 -3.57
C CYS A 173 -12.93 -27.80 -3.74
N ALA A 174 -14.13 -28.19 -3.31
CA ALA A 174 -15.31 -27.34 -3.35
C ALA A 174 -15.33 -26.33 -2.18
N ASP A 175 -16.18 -25.31 -2.29
CA ASP A 175 -16.46 -24.36 -1.21
C ASP A 175 -17.15 -25.08 -0.02
N PRO A 176 -16.53 -25.11 1.17
CA PRO A 176 -17.09 -25.80 2.33
C PRO A 176 -18.07 -24.96 3.15
N THR A 177 -18.28 -23.68 2.84
CA THR A 177 -18.93 -22.69 3.73
C THR A 177 -20.38 -23.02 4.09
N THR A 178 -21.12 -23.71 3.22
CA THR A 178 -22.49 -24.15 3.54
C THR A 178 -22.50 -25.24 4.62
N ALA A 179 -21.52 -26.14 4.58
CA ALA A 179 -21.39 -27.23 5.54
C ALA A 179 -20.59 -26.82 6.80
N GLU A 180 -19.70 -25.84 6.66
CA GLU A 180 -18.84 -25.34 7.73
C GLU A 180 -18.77 -23.80 7.69
N PRO A 181 -19.75 -23.10 8.29
CA PRO A 181 -19.83 -21.64 8.29
C PRO A 181 -18.66 -20.92 8.98
N LYS A 182 -17.82 -21.65 9.74
CA LYS A 182 -16.57 -21.10 10.31
C LYS A 182 -15.53 -20.78 9.23
N LEU A 183 -15.61 -21.45 8.07
CA LEU A 183 -14.68 -21.27 6.95
C LEU A 183 -15.12 -20.17 5.96
N SER A 184 -16.02 -19.27 6.37
CA SER A 184 -16.41 -18.13 5.54
C SER A 184 -15.21 -17.19 5.33
N LYS A 185 -15.02 -16.71 4.08
CA LYS A 185 -13.84 -15.92 3.70
C LYS A 185 -13.59 -14.70 4.59
N ASN A 186 -14.65 -14.05 5.07
CA ASN A 186 -14.60 -12.89 5.96
C ASN A 186 -14.12 -13.21 7.39
N LYS A 187 -14.06 -14.48 7.79
CA LYS A 187 -13.50 -14.91 9.08
C LYS A 187 -12.04 -15.32 8.98
N ILE A 188 -11.51 -15.49 7.76
CA ILE A 188 -10.14 -15.95 7.52
C ILE A 188 -9.29 -14.72 7.19
N THR A 189 -8.90 -13.98 8.23
CA THR A 189 -8.17 -12.72 8.12
C THR A 189 -6.76 -12.82 8.70
N THR A 190 -5.90 -11.85 8.40
CA THR A 190 -4.58 -11.70 9.03
C THR A 190 -4.69 -11.24 10.49
N GLN A 191 -5.75 -10.52 10.84
CA GLN A 191 -5.97 -10.01 12.18
C GLN A 191 -6.26 -11.13 13.18
N GLY A 192 -5.44 -11.20 14.24
CA GLY A 192 -5.63 -12.15 15.34
C GLY A 192 -5.28 -13.60 15.01
N ILE A 193 -4.64 -13.87 13.86
CA ILE A 193 -4.21 -15.21 13.48
C ILE A 193 -3.06 -15.67 14.38
N THR A 194 -3.21 -16.84 14.99
CA THR A 194 -2.16 -17.49 15.78
C THR A 194 -1.95 -18.95 15.38
N LYS A 195 -2.88 -19.54 14.62
CA LYS A 195 -2.82 -20.93 14.18
C LYS A 195 -3.09 -21.10 12.69
N LEU A 196 -2.50 -22.14 12.11
CA LEU A 196 -2.75 -22.57 10.73
C LEU A 196 -3.16 -24.05 10.66
N PRO A 197 -4.06 -24.45 9.75
CA PRO A 197 -4.47 -25.84 9.58
C PRO A 197 -3.43 -26.62 8.77
N ILE A 198 -2.44 -27.20 9.45
CA ILE A 198 -1.33 -27.92 8.82
C ILE A 198 -1.65 -29.41 8.72
N SER A 199 -1.46 -29.99 7.53
CA SER A 199 -1.61 -31.44 7.29
C SER A 199 -0.46 -32.24 7.88
N ASP A 200 -0.73 -33.48 8.26
CA ASP A 200 0.35 -34.44 8.54
C ASP A 200 1.26 -34.61 7.32
N LYS A 201 2.57 -34.56 7.53
CA LYS A 201 3.59 -34.70 6.47
C LYS A 201 3.40 -35.97 5.64
N SER A 202 2.96 -37.08 6.26
CA SER A 202 2.73 -38.33 5.55
C SER A 202 1.67 -38.20 4.46
N TYR A 203 0.74 -37.25 4.59
CA TYR A 203 -0.31 -37.03 3.60
C TYR A 203 0.24 -36.46 2.29
N THR A 204 1.20 -35.54 2.34
CA THR A 204 1.79 -34.92 1.13
C THR A 204 2.96 -35.71 0.56
N THR A 205 3.56 -36.63 1.34
CA THR A 205 4.79 -37.34 0.95
C THR A 205 4.62 -38.83 0.68
N LYS A 206 3.50 -39.44 1.09
CA LYS A 206 3.26 -40.88 0.95
C LYS A 206 1.93 -41.17 0.29
N LEU A 207 1.92 -42.12 -0.63
CA LEU A 207 0.70 -42.73 -1.15
C LEU A 207 0.53 -44.12 -0.53
N ILE A 208 -0.69 -44.39 -0.08
CA ILE A 208 -1.03 -45.68 0.53
C ILE A 208 -1.89 -46.49 -0.45
N GLN A 209 -1.65 -47.79 -0.48
CA GLN A 209 -2.44 -48.76 -1.23
C GLN A 209 -2.54 -50.07 -0.46
N SER A 210 -3.58 -50.83 -0.74
CA SER A 210 -3.76 -52.18 -0.23
C SER A 210 -3.67 -53.15 -1.39
N THR A 211 -2.77 -54.13 -1.26
CA THR A 211 -2.58 -55.19 -2.26
C THR A 211 -3.17 -56.48 -1.71
N TYR A 212 -4.07 -57.08 -2.48
CA TYR A 212 -4.73 -58.33 -2.16
C TYR A 212 -4.24 -59.40 -3.13
N ALA A 213 -3.36 -60.29 -2.68
CA ALA A 213 -2.91 -61.43 -3.46
C ALA A 213 -3.87 -62.61 -3.29
N PHE A 214 -4.11 -63.38 -4.35
CA PHE A 214 -5.01 -64.53 -4.32
C PHE A 214 -4.59 -65.62 -5.30
N GLY A 215 -4.99 -66.85 -4.97
CA GLY A 215 -4.93 -68.01 -5.82
C GLY A 215 -6.23 -68.82 -5.70
N LYS A 216 -6.67 -69.42 -6.81
CA LYS A 216 -7.84 -70.30 -6.89
C LYS A 216 -7.46 -71.53 -7.71
N GLY A 217 -7.83 -72.73 -7.25
CA GLY A 217 -7.54 -73.97 -7.96
C GLY A 217 -6.04 -74.26 -8.12
N ALA A 218 -5.70 -74.97 -9.19
CA ALA A 218 -4.32 -75.28 -9.56
C ALA A 218 -3.69 -74.10 -10.32
N ALA A 219 -2.85 -73.32 -9.63
CA ALA A 219 -2.21 -72.12 -10.16
C ALA A 219 -1.45 -72.34 -11.48
N SER A 220 -0.88 -73.53 -11.68
CA SER A 220 -0.17 -73.92 -12.91
C SER A 220 -1.02 -73.91 -14.17
N SER A 221 -2.34 -74.03 -14.01
CA SER A 221 -3.30 -74.09 -15.11
C SER A 221 -3.96 -72.74 -15.42
N ALA A 222 -3.61 -71.66 -14.69
CA ALA A 222 -4.12 -70.32 -14.99
C ALA A 222 -3.52 -69.80 -16.31
N THR A 223 -4.37 -69.35 -17.24
CA THR A 223 -3.95 -68.80 -18.54
C THR A 223 -3.93 -67.26 -18.56
N THR A 224 -3.33 -66.68 -19.61
CA THR A 224 -3.35 -65.23 -19.84
C THR A 224 -4.70 -64.76 -20.35
N THR A 225 -5.10 -63.53 -20.03
CA THR A 225 -6.38 -62.96 -20.48
C THR A 225 -6.18 -61.60 -21.17
N THR A 226 -7.14 -61.23 -22.02
CA THR A 226 -7.19 -60.04 -22.89
C THR A 226 -6.97 -58.71 -22.16
N LYS A 227 -6.58 -57.66 -22.90
CA LYS A 227 -6.45 -56.27 -22.43
C LYS A 227 -7.66 -55.82 -21.60
N GLY A 228 -7.42 -55.33 -20.38
CA GLY A 228 -8.42 -54.87 -19.42
C GLY A 228 -8.63 -55.77 -18.19
N ASN A 229 -7.88 -56.87 -18.04
CA ASN A 229 -7.98 -57.78 -16.88
C ASN A 229 -6.92 -57.49 -15.80
N LEU A 230 -7.13 -58.00 -14.57
CA LEU A 230 -6.26 -57.76 -13.40
C LEU A 230 -5.54 -59.02 -12.87
N PHE A 231 -5.78 -60.20 -13.46
CA PHE A 231 -5.23 -61.48 -12.98
C PHE A 231 -5.20 -62.55 -14.09
N CYS A 232 -4.39 -63.59 -13.89
CA CYS A 232 -4.28 -64.74 -14.77
C CYS A 232 -5.35 -65.77 -14.39
N SER A 233 -6.16 -66.25 -15.34
CA SER A 233 -7.20 -67.25 -15.10
C SER A 233 -7.51 -68.07 -16.36
N ASP A 234 -7.99 -69.29 -16.17
CA ASP A 234 -8.44 -70.21 -17.23
C ASP A 234 -9.78 -69.84 -17.88
N SER A 235 -10.54 -68.88 -17.34
CA SER A 235 -11.70 -68.29 -18.02
C SER A 235 -11.97 -66.84 -17.61
N TYR A 236 -12.70 -66.12 -18.46
CA TYR A 236 -12.98 -64.69 -18.31
C TYR A 236 -14.35 -64.44 -17.66
N SER A 237 -14.35 -63.98 -16.41
CA SER A 237 -15.41 -63.12 -15.88
C SER A 237 -14.88 -62.36 -14.67
N TYR A 238 -14.90 -61.02 -14.70
CA TYR A 238 -14.72 -60.20 -13.52
C TYR A 238 -16.00 -59.39 -13.27
N ASN A 239 -16.82 -59.87 -12.34
CA ASN A 239 -17.91 -59.10 -11.76
C ASN A 239 -17.62 -58.94 -10.27
N SER A 240 -17.32 -57.70 -9.85
CA SER A 240 -17.30 -57.28 -8.45
C SER A 240 -16.56 -58.23 -7.49
N GLY A 241 -15.35 -58.68 -7.85
CA GLY A 241 -14.53 -59.55 -6.99
C GLY A 241 -14.77 -61.05 -7.13
N THR A 242 -15.57 -61.49 -8.11
CA THR A 242 -15.76 -62.91 -8.43
C THR A 242 -14.83 -63.32 -9.58
N ILE A 243 -14.11 -64.44 -9.38
CA ILE A 243 -13.27 -65.08 -10.40
C ILE A 243 -14.09 -66.18 -11.08
N GLY A 244 -14.39 -66.01 -12.37
CA GLY A 244 -15.21 -66.95 -13.16
C GLY A 244 -14.58 -68.33 -13.38
N GLY A 245 -13.26 -68.40 -13.48
CA GLY A 245 -12.50 -69.62 -13.74
C GLY A 245 -12.36 -70.59 -12.58
N THR A 246 -11.93 -71.82 -12.91
CA THR A 246 -11.59 -72.85 -11.93
C THR A 246 -10.20 -72.60 -11.36
N ASN A 247 -9.29 -72.06 -12.17
CA ASN A 247 -7.91 -71.77 -11.82
C ASN A 247 -7.59 -70.27 -12.02
N ALA A 248 -6.98 -69.65 -11.02
CA ALA A 248 -6.55 -68.25 -11.10
C ALA A 248 -5.38 -67.92 -10.18
N LEU A 249 -4.58 -66.94 -10.59
CA LEU A 249 -3.49 -66.35 -9.82
C LEU A 249 -3.43 -64.85 -10.11
N GLY A 250 -3.31 -64.02 -9.08
CA GLY A 250 -3.12 -62.59 -9.28
C GLY A 250 -3.08 -61.77 -8.00
N ALA A 251 -2.97 -60.46 -8.17
CA ALA A 251 -3.08 -59.49 -7.09
C ALA A 251 -3.91 -58.30 -7.56
N ILE A 252 -4.78 -57.79 -6.69
CA ILE A 252 -5.49 -56.53 -6.94
C ILE A 252 -4.94 -55.49 -5.98
N THR A 253 -4.42 -54.40 -6.54
CA THR A 253 -4.04 -53.22 -5.77
C THR A 253 -5.17 -52.22 -5.78
N LYS A 254 -5.55 -51.70 -4.61
CA LYS A 254 -6.54 -50.63 -4.45
C LYS A 254 -5.92 -49.43 -3.75
N PRO A 255 -6.21 -48.19 -4.17
CA PRO A 255 -5.86 -47.01 -3.39
C PRO A 255 -6.50 -47.12 -2.02
N LYS A 256 -5.73 -46.80 -1.00
CA LYS A 256 -6.26 -46.55 0.32
C LYS A 256 -6.05 -45.06 0.57
N PRO A 257 -7.13 -44.26 0.69
CA PRO A 257 -6.97 -42.85 1.03
C PRO A 257 -6.14 -42.72 2.30
N GLY A 258 -5.03 -41.99 2.21
CA GLY A 258 -4.22 -41.66 3.38
C GLY A 258 -5.06 -40.94 4.42
N GLN A 259 -4.69 -41.07 5.70
CA GLN A 259 -5.39 -40.31 6.74
C GLN A 259 -5.15 -38.82 6.50
N ASN A 260 -6.24 -38.13 6.16
CA ASN A 260 -6.25 -36.71 5.90
C ASN A 260 -6.35 -35.93 7.21
N LYS A 261 -5.37 -36.11 8.09
CA LYS A 261 -5.38 -35.45 9.40
C LYS A 261 -4.75 -34.07 9.26
N VAL A 262 -5.58 -33.04 9.34
CA VAL A 262 -5.16 -31.64 9.46
C VAL A 262 -5.40 -31.16 10.89
N THR A 263 -4.43 -30.45 11.44
CA THR A 263 -4.49 -29.92 12.81
C THR A 263 -4.10 -28.45 12.83
N ALA A 264 -4.78 -27.65 13.63
CA ALA A 264 -4.39 -26.27 13.90
C ALA A 264 -3.06 -26.25 14.67
N LYS A 265 -2.01 -25.68 14.07
CA LYS A 265 -0.67 -25.53 14.65
C LYS A 265 -0.33 -24.07 14.85
N SER A 266 0.31 -23.74 15.97
CA SER A 266 0.73 -22.38 16.29
C SER A 266 1.75 -21.85 15.28
N ILE A 267 1.63 -20.58 14.90
CA ILE A 267 2.63 -19.86 14.09
C ILE A 267 3.86 -19.41 14.91
N PHE A 268 3.79 -19.54 16.24
CA PHE A 268 4.86 -19.16 17.17
C PHE A 268 5.64 -20.38 17.66
N LYS A 269 6.84 -20.15 18.20
CA LYS A 269 7.76 -21.18 18.75
C LYS A 269 7.24 -21.90 20.03
N GLY A 270 5.95 -21.77 20.34
CA GLY A 270 5.27 -22.35 21.51
C GLY A 270 3.98 -21.60 21.81
N GLU A 271 3.03 -22.25 22.50
CA GLU A 271 1.68 -21.69 22.73
C GLU A 271 1.67 -20.39 23.57
N GLN A 272 2.70 -20.15 24.40
CA GLN A 272 2.84 -18.92 25.19
C GLN A 272 3.87 -17.93 24.62
N SER A 273 4.50 -18.25 23.49
CA SER A 273 5.48 -17.36 22.87
C SER A 273 4.83 -16.44 21.86
N LYS A 274 5.35 -15.20 21.72
CA LYS A 274 5.07 -14.30 20.59
C LYS A 274 6.23 -14.23 19.60
N THR A 275 7.24 -15.10 19.76
CA THR A 275 8.39 -15.16 18.86
C THR A 275 8.08 -16.06 17.67
N CYS A 276 8.36 -15.53 16.47
CA CYS A 276 8.31 -16.31 15.24
C CYS A 276 9.49 -17.27 15.25
N ASP A 277 9.25 -18.51 14.84
CA ASP A 277 10.35 -19.44 14.61
C ASP A 277 11.07 -19.06 13.31
N GLU A 278 12.39 -19.00 13.32
CA GLU A 278 13.18 -18.64 12.15
C GLU A 278 13.64 -19.90 11.43
N LEU A 279 13.51 -19.89 10.10
CA LEU A 279 14.12 -20.93 9.26
C LEU A 279 15.65 -20.86 9.39
N THR A 280 16.28 -22.00 9.64
CA THR A 280 17.74 -22.14 9.70
C THR A 280 18.22 -23.14 8.67
N ASN A 281 19.47 -23.00 8.23
CA ASN A 281 20.08 -23.93 7.28
C ASN A 281 20.29 -25.34 7.87
N ALA A 282 20.16 -25.49 9.20
CA ALA A 282 20.22 -26.76 9.90
C ALA A 282 18.86 -27.48 9.99
N ASP A 283 17.78 -26.86 9.50
CA ASP A 283 16.46 -27.48 9.51
C ASP A 283 16.42 -28.65 8.52
N ASP A 284 15.98 -29.80 9.01
CA ASP A 284 15.82 -31.00 8.21
C ASP A 284 14.88 -30.74 7.02
N PRO A 285 15.20 -31.20 5.79
CA PRO A 285 14.38 -30.96 4.60
C PRO A 285 12.90 -31.32 4.78
N GLU A 286 12.61 -32.28 5.66
CA GLU A 286 11.28 -32.80 5.91
C GLU A 286 10.41 -31.92 6.82
N THR A 287 11.02 -31.12 7.70
CA THR A 287 10.30 -30.17 8.59
C THR A 287 10.29 -28.74 8.04
N LYS A 288 11.08 -28.52 6.99
CA LYS A 288 11.29 -27.21 6.37
C LYS A 288 10.03 -26.60 5.77
N GLU A 289 9.16 -27.37 5.12
CA GLU A 289 7.92 -26.85 4.50
C GLU A 289 6.96 -26.30 5.57
N GLU A 290 6.66 -27.09 6.61
CA GLU A 290 5.82 -26.68 7.73
C GLU A 290 6.36 -25.42 8.40
N LYS A 291 7.65 -25.44 8.76
CA LYS A 291 8.31 -24.30 9.40
C LYS A 291 8.32 -23.07 8.50
N MET A 292 8.46 -23.24 7.19
CA MET A 292 8.40 -22.14 6.23
C MET A 292 7.03 -21.46 6.23
N ILE A 293 5.94 -22.24 6.24
CA ILE A 293 4.58 -21.72 6.23
C ILE A 293 4.28 -20.98 7.55
N LEU A 294 4.55 -21.62 8.69
CA LEU A 294 4.30 -21.06 10.02
C LEU A 294 5.10 -19.77 10.25
N SER A 295 6.40 -19.79 9.95
CA SER A 295 7.28 -18.62 10.12
C SER A 295 6.89 -17.46 9.21
N THR A 296 6.51 -17.75 7.95
CA THR A 296 6.13 -16.72 6.99
C THR A 296 4.86 -15.99 7.43
N VAL A 297 3.83 -16.71 7.88
CA VAL A 297 2.62 -16.08 8.41
C VAL A 297 2.89 -15.38 9.74
N CYS A 298 3.76 -15.91 10.60
CA CYS A 298 4.14 -15.19 11.80
C CYS A 298 4.80 -13.84 11.51
N GLN A 299 5.74 -13.79 10.54
CA GLN A 299 6.37 -12.53 10.14
C GLN A 299 5.38 -11.55 9.50
N LEU A 300 4.38 -12.07 8.78
CA LEU A 300 3.27 -11.26 8.26
C LEU A 300 2.53 -10.52 9.39
N THR A 301 2.26 -11.17 10.52
CA THR A 301 1.58 -10.51 11.67
C THR A 301 2.37 -9.36 12.30
N LYS A 302 3.66 -9.24 11.97
CA LYS A 302 4.57 -8.19 12.48
C LYS A 302 4.74 -7.01 11.51
N ALA A 303 4.20 -7.10 10.29
CA ALA A 303 4.31 -6.04 9.29
C ALA A 303 3.02 -5.18 9.32
N PRO A 304 3.05 -3.99 9.97
CA PRO A 304 1.86 -3.15 10.06
C PRO A 304 1.46 -2.61 8.68
N LEU A 305 0.15 -2.62 8.40
CA LEU A 305 -0.37 -1.98 7.20
C LEU A 305 -0.22 -0.45 7.29
N PRO A 306 0.03 0.23 6.15
CA PRO A 306 0.09 1.68 6.12
C PRO A 306 -1.21 2.30 6.61
N GLN A 307 -1.09 3.33 7.44
CA GLN A 307 -2.26 4.06 7.92
C GLN A 307 -2.73 5.10 6.90
N ALA A 308 -4.03 5.18 6.70
CA ALA A 308 -4.63 6.18 5.82
C ALA A 308 -4.43 7.60 6.39
N ILE A 309 -3.99 8.53 5.55
CA ILE A 309 -3.89 9.94 5.95
C ILE A 309 -5.28 10.56 5.92
N ASN A 310 -5.84 10.84 7.10
CA ASN A 310 -7.08 11.60 7.24
C ASN A 310 -6.78 13.06 7.60
N LEU A 311 -6.90 13.96 6.62
CA LEU A 311 -6.70 15.40 6.83
C LEU A 311 -7.71 16.00 7.82
N ASN A 312 -8.88 15.38 7.97
CA ASN A 312 -9.96 15.89 8.83
C ASN A 312 -9.68 15.66 10.32
N GLU A 313 -8.74 14.78 10.65
CA GLU A 313 -8.34 14.48 12.02
C GLU A 313 -7.26 15.44 12.55
N ILE A 314 -6.65 16.24 11.68
CA ILE A 314 -5.65 17.23 12.07
C ILE A 314 -6.35 18.42 12.73
N LYS A 315 -5.95 18.73 13.97
CA LYS A 315 -6.59 19.76 14.81
C LYS A 315 -5.63 20.90 15.09
N THR A 316 -6.18 22.05 15.46
CA THR A 316 -5.36 23.16 15.99
C THR A 316 -4.57 22.72 17.23
N SER A 317 -5.22 22.01 18.16
CA SER A 317 -4.59 21.50 19.38
C SER A 317 -3.40 20.56 19.14
N SER A 318 -3.36 19.80 18.04
CA SER A 318 -2.22 18.92 17.76
C SER A 318 -0.90 19.69 17.53
N PHE A 319 -0.96 20.97 17.16
CA PHE A 319 0.24 21.80 16.96
C PHE A 319 0.71 22.52 18.24
N LYS A 320 -0.08 22.51 19.32
CA LYS A 320 0.29 23.13 20.60
C LYS A 320 1.25 22.24 21.39
N GLU A 321 1.88 22.78 22.44
CA GLU A 321 2.73 22.00 23.34
C GLU A 321 2.00 20.73 23.85
N GLY A 322 2.69 19.59 23.81
CA GLY A 322 2.14 18.28 24.18
C GLY A 322 1.23 17.64 23.13
N GLY A 323 0.93 18.34 22.03
CA GLY A 323 0.23 17.79 20.88
C GLY A 323 1.14 16.96 19.96
N GLU A 324 0.53 16.10 19.15
CA GLU A 324 1.21 15.18 18.21
C GLU A 324 2.15 15.89 17.22
N HIS A 325 1.89 17.16 16.89
CA HIS A 325 2.58 17.94 15.86
C HIS A 325 3.36 19.13 16.44
N ALA A 326 3.57 19.17 17.76
CA ALA A 326 4.28 20.25 18.45
C ALA A 326 5.72 20.47 17.93
N SER A 327 6.37 19.40 17.48
CA SER A 327 7.73 19.45 16.92
C SER A 327 7.81 20.31 15.65
N TYR A 328 6.80 20.22 14.77
CA TYR A 328 6.73 21.07 13.57
C TYR A 328 6.55 22.54 13.93
N THR A 329 5.74 22.83 14.95
CA THR A 329 5.56 24.19 15.47
C THR A 329 6.88 24.75 16.00
N LEU A 330 7.62 23.96 16.79
CA LEU A 330 8.93 24.36 17.32
C LEU A 330 9.90 24.73 16.20
N VAL A 331 10.01 23.88 15.16
CA VAL A 331 10.91 24.13 14.02
C VAL A 331 10.46 25.36 13.22
N ALA A 332 9.16 25.54 13.01
CA ALA A 332 8.63 26.73 12.32
C ALA A 332 8.93 28.03 13.09
N MET A 333 8.75 28.04 14.42
CA MET A 333 9.07 29.19 15.26
C MET A 333 10.56 29.54 15.24
N LYS A 334 11.44 28.54 15.23
CA LYS A 334 12.89 28.75 15.02
C LYS A 334 13.17 29.37 13.66
N GLY A 335 12.54 28.85 12.60
CA GLY A 335 12.70 29.34 11.24
C GLY A 335 12.25 30.80 11.06
N GLN A 336 11.29 31.26 11.87
CA GLN A 336 10.85 32.66 11.91
C GLN A 336 11.68 33.55 12.85
N GLY A 337 12.65 33.00 13.58
CA GLY A 337 13.43 33.75 14.56
C GLY A 337 12.68 34.08 15.86
N LEU A 338 11.52 33.46 16.10
CA LEU A 338 10.75 33.62 17.34
C LEU A 338 11.38 32.86 18.51
N LEU A 339 12.25 31.88 18.20
CA LEU A 339 13.02 31.09 19.15
C LEU A 339 14.47 30.95 18.68
N PRO A 340 15.44 30.80 19.60
CA PRO A 340 16.81 30.44 19.25
C PRO A 340 16.86 29.11 18.50
N ALA A 341 17.77 28.98 17.53
CA ALA A 341 17.94 27.74 16.76
C ALA A 341 18.24 26.52 17.68
N THR A 342 18.88 26.75 18.82
CA THR A 342 19.24 25.74 19.82
C THR A 342 18.11 25.33 20.77
N ALA A 343 16.94 25.98 20.72
CA ALA A 343 15.84 25.69 21.65
C ALA A 343 15.35 24.23 21.49
N THR A 344 15.28 23.45 22.57
CA THR A 344 14.80 22.06 22.53
C THR A 344 13.36 21.92 22.95
N GLU A 345 12.82 22.90 23.66
CA GLU A 345 11.46 22.93 24.19
C GLU A 345 10.72 24.15 23.66
N ILE A 346 9.39 24.04 23.57
CA ILE A 346 8.53 25.11 23.13
C ILE A 346 7.98 25.83 24.37
N ASP A 347 8.06 27.16 24.40
CA ASP A 347 7.33 27.93 25.42
C ASP A 347 5.83 27.80 25.15
N LYS A 348 5.09 27.26 26.12
CA LYS A 348 3.65 27.01 26.02
C LYS A 348 2.85 28.19 25.50
N ALA A 349 3.07 29.37 26.10
CA ALA A 349 2.27 30.56 25.81
C ALA A 349 2.58 31.07 24.41
N LYS A 350 3.87 31.10 24.03
CA LYS A 350 4.30 31.51 22.69
C LYS A 350 3.84 30.53 21.61
N ALA A 351 3.91 29.23 21.87
CA ALA A 351 3.40 28.21 20.97
C ALA A 351 1.90 28.35 20.75
N GLU A 352 1.14 28.58 21.82
CA GLU A 352 -0.30 28.77 21.74
C GLU A 352 -0.66 30.05 20.98
N GLU A 353 0.03 31.16 21.23
CA GLU A 353 -0.15 32.40 20.48
C GLU A 353 0.15 32.22 18.98
N PHE A 354 1.28 31.60 18.66
CA PHE A 354 1.71 31.32 17.29
C PHE A 354 0.70 30.43 16.55
N VAL A 355 0.32 29.29 17.14
CA VAL A 355 -0.63 28.34 16.54
C VAL A 355 -2.01 28.99 16.37
N ASN A 356 -2.49 29.73 17.37
CA ASN A 356 -3.78 30.43 17.28
C ASN A 356 -3.76 31.53 16.22
N ALA A 357 -2.61 32.18 15.97
CA ALA A 357 -2.46 33.16 14.90
C ALA A 357 -2.47 32.53 13.50
N LEU A 358 -1.99 31.29 13.37
CA LEU A 358 -1.97 30.56 12.10
C LEU A 358 -3.30 29.91 11.76
N PHE A 359 -3.88 29.17 12.71
CA PHE A 359 -5.07 28.34 12.48
C PHE A 359 -6.34 28.89 13.10
N GLY A 360 -6.26 29.80 14.07
CA GLY A 360 -7.39 30.20 14.91
C GLY A 360 -7.48 29.38 16.20
N LYS A 361 -8.43 29.71 17.08
CA LYS A 361 -8.53 29.12 18.43
C LYS A 361 -9.29 27.80 18.51
N LYS A 362 -10.15 27.52 17.52
CA LYS A 362 -11.00 26.31 17.52
C LYS A 362 -10.22 25.14 16.95
N ASP A 363 -10.43 23.95 17.50
CA ASP A 363 -9.81 22.74 16.95
C ASP A 363 -10.29 22.40 15.54
N SER A 364 -11.54 22.74 15.20
CA SER A 364 -12.08 22.57 13.85
C SER A 364 -11.52 23.55 12.82
N ALA A 365 -10.79 24.59 13.25
CA ALA A 365 -10.38 25.66 12.35
C ALA A 365 -9.38 25.19 11.27
N VAL A 366 -8.54 24.21 11.57
CA VAL A 366 -7.72 23.52 10.55
C VAL A 366 -8.61 22.97 9.43
N TYR A 367 -9.66 22.24 9.78
CA TYR A 367 -10.57 21.67 8.79
C TYR A 367 -11.36 22.77 8.06
N ASP A 368 -12.01 23.66 8.82
CA ASP A 368 -12.94 24.67 8.31
C ASP A 368 -12.24 25.67 7.35
N ASP A 369 -11.04 26.12 7.71
CA ASP A 369 -10.35 27.23 7.03
C ASP A 369 -9.29 26.77 6.04
N PHE A 370 -8.81 25.52 6.13
CA PHE A 370 -7.74 24.99 5.27
C PHE A 370 -8.18 23.75 4.51
N ILE A 371 -8.54 22.67 5.19
CA ILE A 371 -8.81 21.38 4.52
C ILE A 371 -10.04 21.48 3.60
N LYS A 372 -11.14 22.06 4.08
CA LYS A 372 -12.35 22.30 3.27
C LYS A 372 -12.10 23.23 2.08
N GLN A 373 -11.10 24.13 2.19
CA GLN A 373 -10.76 25.03 1.09
C GLN A 373 -10.01 24.32 -0.05
N LEU A 374 -9.42 23.14 0.20
CA LEU A 374 -8.76 22.35 -0.86
C LEU A 374 -9.76 21.90 -1.95
N GLU A 375 -11.02 21.71 -1.58
CA GLU A 375 -12.10 21.30 -2.48
C GLU A 375 -12.80 22.49 -3.13
N ASN A 376 -12.88 23.62 -2.44
CA ASN A 376 -13.74 24.74 -2.81
C ASN A 376 -13.00 25.93 -3.45
N LYS A 377 -11.75 26.17 -3.04
CA LYS A 377 -10.98 27.32 -3.53
C LYS A 377 -10.51 27.04 -4.95
N ARG A 378 -10.97 27.89 -5.88
CA ARG A 378 -10.50 27.86 -7.27
C ARG A 378 -9.19 28.60 -7.42
N LEU A 379 -8.27 27.99 -8.13
CA LEU A 379 -6.92 28.43 -8.39
C LEU A 379 -6.80 28.72 -9.89
N SER A 380 -6.44 29.96 -10.22
CA SER A 380 -6.11 30.33 -11.60
C SER A 380 -4.70 29.87 -11.91
N ILE A 381 -4.55 29.02 -12.93
CA ILE A 381 -3.27 28.60 -13.50
C ILE A 381 -3.26 28.97 -14.99
N ASN A 382 -2.16 29.55 -15.47
CA ASN A 382 -2.00 29.84 -16.89
C ASN A 382 -1.16 28.71 -17.51
N SER A 383 -1.80 27.84 -18.28
CA SER A 383 -1.13 26.81 -19.08
C SER A 383 -0.83 27.39 -20.48
N LYS A 384 -0.02 26.68 -21.29
CA LYS A 384 0.61 27.19 -22.53
C LYS A 384 -0.26 28.09 -23.43
N ASP A 385 -1.57 27.92 -23.45
CA ASP A 385 -2.47 28.63 -24.38
C ASP A 385 -3.74 29.26 -23.75
N LYS A 386 -4.07 29.02 -22.46
CA LYS A 386 -5.29 29.55 -21.80
C LYS A 386 -5.17 29.64 -20.27
N GLU A 387 -5.90 30.59 -19.69
CA GLU A 387 -6.17 30.62 -18.24
C GLU A 387 -7.18 29.54 -17.87
N GLU A 388 -6.82 28.70 -16.90
CA GLU A 388 -7.67 27.65 -16.34
C GLU A 388 -7.94 27.96 -14.87
N ILE A 389 -9.20 27.87 -14.46
CA ILE A 389 -9.63 28.17 -13.09
C ILE A 389 -10.18 26.88 -12.48
N GLU A 390 -9.37 26.21 -11.67
CA GLU A 390 -9.64 24.85 -11.20
C GLU A 390 -9.39 24.69 -9.70
N THR A 391 -10.00 23.68 -9.07
CA THR A 391 -9.73 23.38 -7.65
C THR A 391 -8.40 22.61 -7.50
N ALA A 392 -7.80 22.64 -6.30
CA ALA A 392 -6.58 21.87 -6.05
C ALA A 392 -6.79 20.37 -6.32
N GLU A 393 -7.99 19.86 -6.03
CA GLU A 393 -8.37 18.49 -6.36
C GLU A 393 -8.40 18.20 -7.85
N LYS A 394 -8.98 19.08 -8.66
CA LYS A 394 -9.03 18.88 -10.12
C LYS A 394 -7.64 18.99 -10.75
N ILE A 395 -6.79 19.91 -10.25
CA ILE A 395 -5.38 20.02 -10.67
C ILE A 395 -4.62 18.71 -10.42
N VAL A 396 -4.83 18.06 -9.26
CA VAL A 396 -4.23 16.76 -8.93
C VAL A 396 -4.76 15.66 -9.86
N LYS A 397 -6.08 15.58 -10.04
CA LYS A 397 -6.72 14.56 -10.89
C LYS A 397 -6.29 14.65 -12.36
N GLU A 398 -6.04 15.85 -12.86
CA GLU A 398 -5.60 16.08 -14.26
C GLU A 398 -4.08 16.03 -14.44
N ASN A 399 -3.32 15.62 -13.41
CA ASN A 399 -1.86 15.57 -13.42
C ASN A 399 -1.19 16.91 -13.78
N LYS A 400 -1.79 18.03 -13.35
CA LYS A 400 -1.30 19.40 -13.61
C LYS A 400 -0.49 20.00 -12.46
N ILE A 401 -0.16 19.19 -11.45
CA ILE A 401 0.52 19.64 -10.21
C ILE A 401 1.82 20.39 -10.52
N GLY A 402 2.67 19.83 -11.39
CA GLY A 402 3.95 20.46 -11.76
C GLY A 402 3.79 21.82 -12.44
N ILE A 403 2.80 21.97 -13.32
CA ILE A 403 2.47 23.24 -13.99
C ILE A 403 2.00 24.26 -12.96
N ALA A 404 1.09 23.86 -12.07
CA ALA A 404 0.57 24.73 -11.03
C ALA A 404 1.68 25.23 -10.08
N ILE A 405 2.56 24.35 -9.62
CA ILE A 405 3.70 24.70 -8.78
C ILE A 405 4.63 25.69 -9.49
N ALA A 406 5.01 25.41 -10.75
CA ALA A 406 5.89 26.29 -11.52
C ALA A 406 5.27 27.68 -11.73
N PHE A 407 3.97 27.73 -12.05
CA PHE A 407 3.24 28.98 -12.24
C PHE A 407 3.18 29.81 -10.96
N PHE A 408 2.82 29.22 -9.82
CA PHE A 408 2.73 29.92 -8.55
C PHE A 408 4.11 30.32 -8.01
N ALA A 409 5.13 29.50 -8.21
CA ALA A 409 6.51 29.87 -7.89
C ALA A 409 6.95 31.10 -8.70
N GLY A 410 6.69 31.14 -10.01
CA GLY A 410 6.98 32.30 -10.85
C GLY A 410 6.24 33.57 -10.41
N GLN A 411 4.97 33.45 -10.00
CA GLN A 411 4.22 34.58 -9.43
C GLN A 411 4.84 35.08 -8.12
N ALA A 412 5.25 34.18 -7.23
CA ALA A 412 5.90 34.53 -5.97
C ALA A 412 7.24 35.27 -6.23
N SER A 413 8.08 34.77 -7.13
CA SER A 413 9.35 35.43 -7.50
C SER A 413 9.13 36.81 -8.10
N LYS A 414 8.11 36.99 -8.96
CA LYS A 414 7.74 38.32 -9.48
C LYS A 414 7.36 39.28 -8.34
N ALA A 415 6.57 38.80 -7.38
CA ALA A 415 6.14 39.62 -6.24
C ALA A 415 7.32 40.02 -5.33
N GLU A 416 8.29 39.12 -5.12
CA GLU A 416 9.51 39.41 -4.36
C GLU A 416 10.43 40.40 -5.09
N ALA A 417 10.60 40.26 -6.41
CA ALA A 417 11.36 41.21 -7.21
C ALA A 417 10.76 42.63 -7.18
N THR A 418 9.43 42.76 -7.03
CA THR A 418 8.78 44.07 -6.82
C THR A 418 8.90 44.60 -5.39
N LYS A 419 9.19 43.75 -4.39
CA LYS A 419 9.34 44.14 -2.97
C LYS A 419 10.78 44.49 -2.59
N SER A 420 11.80 44.02 -3.31
CA SER A 420 13.21 44.39 -3.06
C SER A 420 13.53 45.87 -3.39
N SER A 421 12.53 46.70 -3.63
CA SER A 421 12.61 48.16 -3.61
C SER A 421 12.35 48.77 -2.22
N GLY A 422 12.11 47.97 -1.16
CA GLY A 422 12.01 48.48 0.21
C GLY A 422 11.67 47.41 1.27
N GLU A 423 12.64 47.17 2.16
CA GLU A 423 12.65 46.52 3.49
C GLU A 423 11.94 45.16 3.73
N GLN A 424 12.69 44.24 4.38
CA GLN A 424 12.27 42.90 4.79
C GLN A 424 11.10 42.91 5.81
N ALA A 425 10.04 42.14 5.55
CA ALA A 425 8.94 41.94 6.49
C ALA A 425 9.01 40.54 7.12
N ALA A 426 9.40 40.50 8.40
CA ALA A 426 9.06 39.40 9.30
C ALA A 426 7.57 39.48 9.68
N VAL A 427 6.92 38.34 9.93
CA VAL A 427 5.53 38.30 10.38
C VAL A 427 5.47 38.69 11.87
N ASP A 428 5.03 39.91 12.16
CA ASP A 428 4.71 40.41 13.51
C ASP A 428 3.33 39.87 13.94
N PRO A 429 3.21 39.13 15.07
CA PRO A 429 1.95 38.59 15.55
C PRO A 429 0.89 39.63 15.96
N SER A 430 1.21 40.93 16.01
CA SER A 430 0.36 41.93 16.66
C SER A 430 -0.52 42.81 15.75
N LYS A 431 -0.65 42.54 14.44
CA LYS A 431 -1.52 43.35 13.55
C LYS A 431 -2.60 42.54 12.83
N LYS A 432 -3.84 42.65 13.32
CA LYS A 432 -5.04 42.39 12.51
C LYS A 432 -5.15 43.46 11.43
N SER A 433 -5.22 43.04 10.18
CA SER A 433 -5.59 43.92 9.06
C SER A 433 -7.11 43.93 8.94
N ASP A 434 -7.73 44.97 9.50
CA ASP A 434 -9.08 45.37 9.13
C ASP A 434 -8.98 46.23 7.86
N SER A 435 -9.43 45.70 6.73
CA SER A 435 -9.68 46.50 5.53
C SER A 435 -11.11 47.03 5.57
N GLN A 436 -11.24 48.34 5.84
CA GLN A 436 -12.37 49.12 5.37
C GLN A 436 -11.85 50.33 4.59
N ASP A 437 -12.33 50.35 3.36
CA ASP A 437 -12.12 51.31 2.28
C ASP A 437 -12.66 52.71 2.65
N LYS A 438 -11.91 53.77 2.31
CA LYS A 438 -12.42 55.12 1.97
C LYS A 438 -11.30 56.08 1.53
N THR A 439 -11.30 56.31 0.21
CA THR A 439 -11.28 57.59 -0.52
C THR A 439 -10.40 58.78 -0.07
N GLU A 440 -9.46 59.10 -0.97
CA GLU A 440 -8.92 60.40 -1.43
C GLU A 440 -8.89 61.64 -0.51
N GLU A 441 -7.70 62.24 -0.41
CA GLU A 441 -7.53 63.69 -0.65
C GLU A 441 -6.09 64.05 -1.06
N LYS A 442 -5.95 64.92 -2.07
CA LYS A 442 -4.69 65.42 -2.65
C LYS A 442 -4.05 66.52 -1.78
N LYS A 443 -2.71 66.59 -1.73
CA LYS A 443 -1.96 67.86 -1.69
C LYS A 443 -0.60 67.77 -2.39
N VAL A 444 -0.22 68.91 -2.98
CA VAL A 444 0.87 69.18 -3.92
C VAL A 444 2.08 69.85 -3.24
N GLY A 445 3.29 69.59 -3.75
CA GLY A 445 4.58 70.25 -3.46
C GLY A 445 5.64 69.19 -3.09
N ASP A 446 6.81 69.04 -3.70
CA ASP A 446 7.77 70.06 -4.13
C ASP A 446 8.77 69.51 -5.19
N LYS A 447 9.47 70.40 -5.89
CA LYS A 447 10.23 70.18 -7.14
C LYS A 447 11.66 69.67 -6.93
N THR A 448 11.96 68.41 -7.28
CA THR A 448 13.25 67.97 -7.87
C THR A 448 13.14 66.63 -8.61
N ALA A 449 12.02 66.40 -9.31
CA ALA A 449 11.79 65.13 -10.00
C ALA A 449 12.14 65.24 -11.49
N LYS A 450 12.90 64.25 -12.00
CA LYS A 450 13.04 64.00 -13.45
C LYS A 450 11.64 63.97 -14.08
N PRO A 451 11.42 64.62 -15.24
CA PRO A 451 10.11 64.58 -15.89
C PRO A 451 9.75 63.12 -16.20
N VAL A 452 8.68 62.61 -15.60
CA VAL A 452 8.22 61.23 -15.81
C VAL A 452 7.43 61.18 -17.12
N CYS A 453 8.12 60.88 -18.22
CA CYS A 453 7.53 60.87 -19.57
C CYS A 453 6.28 59.98 -19.67
N SER A 454 6.22 58.88 -18.90
CA SER A 454 5.10 57.93 -18.90
C SER A 454 3.78 58.47 -18.36
N SER A 455 3.79 59.65 -17.73
CA SER A 455 2.58 60.33 -17.24
C SER A 455 1.87 61.16 -18.33
N ILE A 456 2.52 61.37 -19.48
CA ILE A 456 2.01 62.22 -20.55
C ILE A 456 1.28 61.34 -21.57
N GLN A 457 -0.04 61.56 -21.70
CA GLN A 457 -0.92 60.73 -22.53
C GLN A 457 -1.17 61.28 -23.94
N ASN A 458 -0.60 62.43 -24.30
CA ASN A 458 -0.73 62.99 -25.64
C ASN A 458 0.65 63.31 -26.26
N GLN A 459 0.69 63.32 -27.59
CA GLN A 459 1.94 63.44 -28.34
C GLN A 459 2.53 64.85 -28.26
N THR A 460 1.69 65.89 -28.36
CA THR A 460 2.14 67.28 -28.39
C THR A 460 2.82 67.68 -27.07
N ASP A 461 2.26 67.30 -25.93
CA ASP A 461 2.85 67.59 -24.62
C ASP A 461 4.10 66.73 -24.37
N CYS A 462 4.17 65.52 -24.94
CA CYS A 462 5.34 64.65 -24.87
C CYS A 462 6.53 65.26 -25.61
N GLU A 463 6.28 65.84 -26.79
CA GLU A 463 7.31 66.48 -27.60
C GLU A 463 7.70 67.89 -27.10
N ALA A 464 6.85 68.51 -26.28
CA ALA A 464 7.08 69.79 -25.63
C ALA A 464 7.85 69.68 -24.30
N VAL A 465 8.19 68.47 -23.83
CA VAL A 465 8.97 68.30 -22.60
C VAL A 465 10.37 68.88 -22.77
N THR A 466 10.60 70.03 -22.14
CA THR A 466 11.90 70.70 -22.08
C THR A 466 12.70 70.22 -20.87
N GLY A 467 13.92 69.77 -21.10
CA GLY A 467 14.88 69.40 -20.05
C GLY A 467 16.23 69.06 -20.67
N THR A 468 17.26 68.84 -19.83
CA THR A 468 18.60 68.47 -20.30
C THR A 468 18.56 67.05 -20.90
N PRO A 469 18.81 66.87 -22.21
CA PRO A 469 18.83 65.55 -22.81
C PRO A 469 20.02 64.73 -22.25
N PRO A 470 19.86 63.41 -22.04
CA PRO A 470 20.99 62.55 -21.72
C PRO A 470 22.02 62.54 -22.86
N THR A 471 23.31 62.44 -22.51
CA THR A 471 24.45 62.57 -23.43
C THR A 471 24.28 61.73 -24.69
N GLY A 472 24.30 62.37 -25.86
CA GLY A 472 24.14 61.71 -27.17
C GLY A 472 22.71 61.69 -27.76
N LYS A 473 21.75 62.45 -27.20
CA LYS A 473 20.36 62.54 -27.69
C LYS A 473 19.91 64.00 -27.84
N ALA A 474 18.92 64.24 -28.71
CA ALA A 474 18.36 65.56 -28.99
C ALA A 474 17.18 65.98 -28.08
N LYS A 475 16.48 65.04 -27.42
CA LYS A 475 15.29 65.29 -26.60
C LYS A 475 15.20 64.36 -25.39
N VAL A 476 14.48 64.77 -24.34
CA VAL A 476 14.29 64.03 -23.07
C VAL A 476 13.24 62.92 -23.21
N CYS A 477 12.01 63.27 -23.63
CA CYS A 477 10.92 62.33 -23.89
C CYS A 477 10.67 62.14 -25.40
N GLY A 478 10.17 60.97 -25.81
CA GLY A 478 9.78 60.69 -27.19
C GLY A 478 8.50 59.85 -27.27
N TRP A 479 7.71 60.08 -28.33
CA TRP A 479 6.46 59.34 -28.57
C TRP A 479 6.74 58.03 -29.31
N ILE A 480 6.46 56.88 -28.67
CA ILE A 480 6.76 55.54 -29.20
C ILE A 480 5.58 54.61 -28.92
N GLU A 481 5.06 53.94 -29.96
CA GLU A 481 3.97 52.95 -29.87
C GLU A 481 2.74 53.47 -29.09
N GLY A 482 2.35 54.73 -29.36
CA GLY A 482 1.16 55.34 -28.76
C GLY A 482 1.31 55.76 -27.29
N LYS A 483 2.53 55.80 -26.76
CA LYS A 483 2.83 56.26 -25.39
C LYS A 483 4.07 57.15 -25.37
N CYS A 484 4.11 58.12 -24.46
CA CYS A 484 5.30 58.93 -24.21
C CYS A 484 6.30 58.14 -23.36
N GLN A 485 7.51 57.90 -23.87
CA GLN A 485 8.52 57.06 -23.22
C GLN A 485 9.85 57.81 -23.02
N ASP A 486 10.57 57.44 -21.96
CA ASP A 486 11.91 57.95 -21.68
C ASP A 486 12.93 57.34 -22.65
N SER A 487 13.79 58.20 -23.21
CA SER A 487 14.76 57.82 -24.25
C SER A 487 15.85 56.84 -23.80
N SER A 488 15.90 56.50 -22.50
CA SER A 488 16.79 55.50 -21.88
C SER A 488 16.39 54.04 -22.15
N PHE A 489 15.13 53.76 -22.51
CA PHE A 489 14.64 52.38 -22.72
C PHE A 489 15.33 51.66 -23.89
N LEU A 490 15.87 52.41 -24.86
CA LEU A 490 16.53 51.86 -26.04
C LEU A 490 17.88 51.17 -25.75
N LEU A 491 18.56 51.50 -24.64
CA LEU A 491 19.85 50.89 -24.29
C LEU A 491 19.71 49.45 -23.75
N ASN A 492 18.59 49.11 -23.10
CA ASN A 492 18.44 47.82 -22.42
C ASN A 492 18.09 46.65 -23.36
N LYS A 493 17.65 46.94 -24.61
CA LYS A 493 17.41 45.90 -25.62
C LYS A 493 18.67 45.51 -26.42
N GLN A 494 19.66 46.39 -26.56
CA GLN A 494 20.90 46.04 -27.29
C GLN A 494 21.87 45.20 -26.45
N PHE A 495 21.88 45.35 -25.11
CA PHE A 495 22.71 44.50 -24.24
C PHE A 495 22.19 43.07 -24.07
N ALA A 496 20.88 42.83 -24.27
CA ALA A 496 20.28 41.50 -24.16
C ALA A 496 20.56 40.58 -25.37
N LEU A 497 21.03 41.13 -26.50
CA LEU A 497 21.28 40.37 -27.73
C LEU A 497 22.74 39.88 -27.87
N SER A 498 23.68 40.34 -27.05
CA SER A 498 25.12 40.00 -27.19
C SER A 498 25.67 38.97 -26.19
N MET A 499 24.85 38.39 -25.30
CA MET A 499 25.31 37.40 -24.30
C MET A 499 24.76 35.97 -24.45
N VAL A 500 23.99 35.66 -25.51
CA VAL A 500 23.35 34.33 -25.69
C VAL A 500 24.06 33.44 -26.74
N SER A 501 25.18 33.86 -27.34
CA SER A 501 25.81 33.11 -28.46
C SER A 501 27.11 32.35 -28.15
N ALA A 502 27.38 31.94 -26.89
CA ALA A 502 28.66 31.28 -26.57
C ALA A 502 28.59 29.96 -25.78
N ALA A 503 27.42 29.44 -25.39
CA ALA A 503 27.36 28.25 -24.51
C ALA A 503 26.55 27.05 -25.05
N PHE A 504 26.10 27.06 -26.31
CA PHE A 504 25.28 25.99 -26.91
C PHE A 504 25.91 25.32 -28.15
N VAL A 505 27.24 25.20 -28.19
CA VAL A 505 27.95 24.36 -29.18
C VAL A 505 29.10 23.62 -28.49
N ALA A 506 28.80 22.68 -27.59
CA ALA A 506 29.85 21.80 -27.02
C ALA A 506 29.35 20.47 -26.42
N LEU A 507 28.19 19.94 -26.86
CA LEU A 507 27.72 18.61 -26.45
C LEU A 507 27.02 17.91 -27.63
N LEU A 508 27.78 17.70 -28.69
CA LEU A 508 27.51 16.70 -29.72
C LEU A 508 28.87 16.18 -30.20
N PHE A 509 29.39 15.17 -29.51
CA PHE A 509 30.16 14.03 -30.03
C PHE A 509 30.17 12.93 -28.97
#